data_AF-A0A955N162-F1
#
_entry.id   AF-A0A955N162-F1
#
_cell.length_a   1.000
_cell.length_b   1.000
_cell.length_c   1.000
_cell.angle_alpha   90.00
_cell.angle_beta   90.00
_cell.angle_gamma   90.00
#
_symmetry.space_group_name_H-M   'P 1'
#
loop_
_entity.id
_entity.type
_entity.pdbx_description
1 polymer ?
#
loop_
_entity_poly.entity_id
_entity_poly.type
_entity_poly.pdbx_seq_one_letter_code
_entity_poly.pdbx_strand_id
1 'polypeptide(L)'
;MRSIRLARGTRVLVLTIGVSLHSISAMGDTPDLASYSSIHHISATRGSDDNGDGSIASPWASLRYTLSQIKDATESKVYAILIASGTYRTQNVSMKSFVHLYGGYDETFETRNPE
;
A
#
# COMPACT_ATOMS: atom_id res chain seq x y z
N MET A 1 -5.68 -56.25 29.99
CA MET A 1 -4.65 -55.93 31.00
C MET A 1 -3.30 -55.80 30.30
N ARG A 2 -2.94 -54.60 29.81
CA ARG A 2 -1.56 -54.17 29.50
C ARG A 2 -1.51 -52.66 29.59
N SER A 3 -0.74 -52.18 30.56
CA SER A 3 -0.58 -50.77 30.94
C SER A 3 0.33 -50.07 29.93
N ILE A 4 -0.08 -48.90 29.42
CA ILE A 4 0.77 -48.02 28.62
C ILE A 4 1.18 -46.84 29.51
N ARG A 5 2.49 -46.72 29.75
CA ARG A 5 3.09 -45.57 30.44
C ARG A 5 3.03 -44.35 29.51
N LEU A 6 2.52 -43.22 30.02
CA LEU A 6 2.64 -41.92 29.35
C LEU A 6 4.12 -41.51 29.28
N ALA A 7 4.67 -41.48 28.07
CA ALA A 7 5.79 -40.61 27.75
C ALA A 7 5.21 -39.33 27.13
N ARG A 8 5.52 -38.17 27.72
CA ARG A 8 5.17 -36.86 27.19
C ARG A 8 5.84 -36.67 25.82
N GLY A 9 5.10 -36.96 24.76
CA GLY A 9 5.49 -36.70 23.38
C GLY A 9 4.32 -36.03 22.68
N THR A 10 4.43 -34.73 22.45
CA THR A 10 3.45 -33.89 21.76
C THR A 10 3.13 -34.48 20.39
N ARG A 11 1.89 -34.90 20.17
CA ARG A 11 1.40 -35.31 18.85
C ARG A 11 1.16 -34.05 18.01
N VAL A 12 2.01 -33.82 17.02
CA VAL A 12 1.81 -32.75 16.02
C VAL A 12 0.86 -33.30 14.95
N LEU A 13 -0.35 -32.71 14.88
CA LEU A 13 -1.26 -32.89 13.77
C LEU A 13 -0.82 -31.93 12.66
N VAL A 14 -0.21 -32.43 11.59
CA VAL A 14 0.14 -31.62 10.42
C VAL A 14 -1.11 -31.50 9.54
N LEU A 15 -1.78 -30.36 9.60
CA LEU A 15 -2.84 -29.98 8.68
C LEU A 15 -2.17 -29.27 7.49
N THR A 16 -1.97 -29.97 6.37
CA THR A 16 -1.47 -29.34 5.14
C THR A 16 -2.59 -28.54 4.51
N ILE A 17 -2.72 -27.27 4.89
CA ILE A 17 -3.47 -26.29 4.12
C ILE A 17 -2.59 -25.91 2.94
N GLY A 18 -3.06 -26.14 1.71
CA GLY A 18 -2.42 -25.66 0.50
C GLY A 18 -2.43 -24.14 0.50
N VAL A 19 -1.35 -23.53 1.00
CA VAL A 19 -1.17 -22.08 0.91
C VAL A 19 -0.68 -21.81 -0.51
N SER A 20 -1.58 -21.32 -1.35
CA SER A 20 -1.18 -20.67 -2.60
C SER A 20 -0.26 -19.52 -2.23
N LEU A 21 0.91 -19.47 -2.85
CA LEU A 21 2.05 -18.61 -2.53
C LEU A 21 1.59 -17.13 -2.39
N HIS A 22 1.29 -16.70 -1.18
CA HIS A 22 1.16 -15.28 -0.86
C HIS A 22 2.54 -14.84 -0.39
N SER A 23 3.15 -14.00 -1.20
CA SER A 23 4.48 -13.43 -1.02
C SER A 23 4.77 -13.11 0.44
N ILE A 24 5.80 -13.76 0.99
CA ILE A 24 6.38 -13.41 2.27
C ILE A 24 7.23 -12.16 2.02
N SER A 25 6.67 -10.97 2.21
CA SER A 25 7.47 -9.74 2.19
C SER A 25 7.76 -9.30 3.62
N ALA A 26 8.97 -9.61 4.08
CA ALA A 26 9.51 -9.09 5.33
C ALA A 26 9.93 -7.61 5.14
N MET A 27 9.70 -6.84 6.21
CA MET A 27 10.05 -5.42 6.44
C MET A 27 9.05 -4.38 5.94
N GLY A 28 7.99 -4.19 6.75
CA GLY A 28 7.09 -3.04 6.75
C GLY A 28 5.89 -3.22 5.83
N ASP A 29 4.77 -3.70 6.38
CA ASP A 29 3.46 -3.91 5.74
C ASP A 29 3.29 -3.19 4.41
N THR A 30 3.59 -3.87 3.31
CA THR A 30 3.22 -3.40 1.98
C THR A 30 1.70 -3.31 1.93
N PRO A 31 1.11 -2.14 1.64
CA PRO A 31 -0.34 -2.02 1.65
C PRO A 31 -0.94 -2.97 0.62
N ASP A 32 -2.03 -3.65 0.99
CA ASP A 32 -2.82 -4.42 0.03
C ASP A 32 -3.52 -3.45 -0.92
N LEU A 33 -2.83 -3.11 -2.01
CA LEU A 33 -3.29 -2.14 -3.01
C LEU A 33 -4.60 -2.59 -3.69
N ALA A 34 -4.89 -3.90 -3.73
CA ALA A 34 -6.11 -4.42 -4.35
C ALA A 34 -7.39 -4.10 -3.56
N SER A 35 -7.26 -3.71 -2.29
CA SER A 35 -8.40 -3.33 -1.43
C SER A 35 -8.95 -1.93 -1.72
N TYR A 36 -8.19 -1.08 -2.44
CA TYR A 36 -8.59 0.29 -2.73
C TYR A 36 -9.46 0.36 -3.98
N SER A 37 -10.44 1.26 -3.95
CA SER A 37 -11.26 1.55 -5.13
C SER A 37 -10.50 2.28 -6.22
N SER A 38 -9.48 3.06 -5.85
CA SER A 38 -8.60 3.76 -6.78
C SER A 38 -7.25 4.08 -6.13
N ILE A 39 -6.22 4.10 -6.96
CA ILE A 39 -4.85 4.40 -6.57
C ILE A 39 -4.35 5.55 -7.43
N HIS A 40 -3.85 6.60 -6.80
CA HIS A 40 -3.25 7.74 -7.47
C HIS A 40 -1.75 7.85 -7.17
N HIS A 41 -1.00 8.39 -8.10
CA HIS A 41 0.45 8.41 -8.07
C HIS A 41 0.95 9.86 -8.13
N ILE A 42 1.95 10.15 -7.30
CA ILE A 42 2.58 11.46 -7.22
C ILE A 42 4.08 11.31 -7.44
N SER A 43 4.64 12.07 -8.39
CA SER A 43 6.08 12.15 -8.63
C SER A 43 6.52 13.60 -8.68
N ALA A 44 7.58 13.94 -7.94
CA ALA A 44 8.17 15.27 -7.97
C ALA A 44 8.92 15.55 -9.29
N THR A 45 9.40 14.50 -9.97
CA THR A 45 10.26 14.63 -11.15
C THR A 45 9.48 14.44 -12.46
N ARG A 46 8.50 13.52 -12.46
CA ARG A 46 7.70 13.15 -13.64
C ARG A 46 6.27 13.67 -13.60
N GLY A 47 5.80 14.10 -12.43
CA GLY A 47 4.41 14.48 -12.25
C GLY A 47 4.06 15.84 -12.88
N SER A 48 2.80 16.00 -13.26
CA SER A 48 2.24 17.28 -13.71
C SER A 48 0.84 17.48 -13.14
N ASP A 49 0.60 18.61 -12.49
CA ASP A 49 -0.76 18.97 -12.03
C ASP A 49 -1.63 19.53 -13.18
N ASP A 50 -1.02 19.97 -14.28
CA ASP A 50 -1.73 20.51 -15.43
C ASP A 50 -2.10 19.42 -16.46
N ASN A 51 -1.21 18.43 -16.65
CA ASN A 51 -1.35 17.41 -17.70
C ASN A 51 -1.40 15.96 -17.17
N GLY A 52 -1.15 15.74 -15.87
CA GLY A 52 -1.21 14.41 -15.28
C GLY A 52 -2.65 13.97 -14.99
N ASP A 53 -2.87 12.66 -14.97
CA ASP A 53 -4.15 12.04 -14.63
C ASP A 53 -4.10 11.22 -13.32
N GLY A 54 -2.93 11.20 -12.67
CA GLY A 54 -2.70 10.48 -11.42
C GLY A 54 -2.43 8.99 -11.62
N SER A 55 -2.31 8.50 -12.84
CA SER A 55 -1.83 7.15 -13.15
C SER A 55 -0.32 7.02 -12.98
N ILE A 56 0.20 5.79 -13.05
CA ILE A 56 1.65 5.51 -13.06
C ILE A 56 2.32 6.15 -14.29
N ALA A 57 1.63 6.15 -15.43
CA ALA A 57 2.16 6.69 -16.68
C ALA A 57 2.23 8.22 -16.66
N SER A 58 1.22 8.87 -16.08
CA SER A 58 1.05 10.33 -16.02
C SER A 58 0.71 10.80 -14.59
N PRO A 59 1.66 10.67 -13.64
CA PRO A 59 1.40 11.00 -12.24
C PRO A 59 1.12 12.49 -12.04
N TRP A 60 0.51 12.84 -10.92
CA TRP A 60 0.40 14.23 -10.49
C TRP A 60 1.68 14.71 -9.83
N ALA A 61 1.89 16.03 -9.79
CA ALA A 61 3.09 16.62 -9.22
C ALA A 61 2.96 16.89 -7.71
N SER A 62 1.74 17.16 -7.24
CA SER A 62 1.53 17.58 -5.86
C SER A 62 0.44 16.83 -5.09
N LEU A 63 0.68 16.67 -3.78
CA LEU A 63 -0.29 16.09 -2.85
C LEU A 63 -1.55 16.94 -2.72
N ARG A 64 -1.42 18.26 -2.71
CA ARG A 64 -2.57 19.15 -2.59
C ARG A 64 -3.48 19.06 -3.81
N TYR A 65 -2.91 19.01 -5.02
CA TYR A 65 -3.68 18.81 -6.24
C TYR A 65 -4.38 17.46 -6.23
N THR A 66 -3.64 16.38 -5.92
CA THR A 66 -4.19 15.01 -5.81
C THR A 66 -5.38 14.95 -4.86
N LEU A 67 -5.23 15.48 -3.64
CA LEU A 67 -6.34 15.54 -2.67
C LEU A 67 -7.50 16.39 -3.20
N SER A 68 -7.23 17.44 -3.98
CA SER A 68 -8.30 18.23 -4.59
C SER A 68 -9.09 17.46 -5.65
N GLN A 69 -8.48 16.50 -6.35
CA GLN A 69 -9.16 15.68 -7.38
C GLN A 69 -10.07 14.60 -6.78
N ILE A 70 -9.74 14.08 -5.60
CA ILE A 70 -10.55 13.05 -4.92
C ILE A 70 -11.77 13.71 -4.26
N LYS A 71 -12.97 13.62 -4.86
CA LYS A 71 -14.17 14.32 -4.37
C LYS A 71 -15.16 13.43 -3.62
N ASP A 72 -15.07 12.12 -3.79
CA ASP A 72 -16.10 11.16 -3.42
C ASP A 72 -15.56 9.97 -2.61
N ALA A 73 -14.49 10.22 -1.84
CA ALA A 73 -13.97 9.24 -0.88
C ALA A 73 -15.00 8.96 0.22
N THR A 74 -15.29 7.69 0.46
CA THR A 74 -16.25 7.19 1.46
C THR A 74 -15.74 5.85 2.02
N GLU A 75 -16.44 5.29 3.01
CA GLU A 75 -16.10 3.98 3.57
C GLU A 75 -16.10 2.85 2.53
N SER A 76 -16.99 2.90 1.54
CA SER A 76 -17.03 1.95 0.43
C SER A 76 -16.15 2.35 -0.77
N LYS A 77 -15.57 3.56 -0.73
CA LYS A 77 -14.72 4.11 -1.80
C LYS A 77 -13.43 4.68 -1.22
N VAL A 78 -12.57 3.79 -0.77
CA VAL A 78 -11.28 4.14 -0.16
C VAL A 78 -10.22 4.34 -1.24
N TYR A 79 -9.43 5.40 -1.10
CA TYR A 79 -8.36 5.76 -2.04
C TYR A 79 -6.98 5.54 -1.42
N ALA A 80 -6.04 5.10 -2.24
CA ALA A 80 -4.61 5.15 -1.92
C ALA A 80 -3.91 6.22 -2.77
N ILE A 81 -2.95 6.92 -2.18
CA ILE A 81 -2.03 7.81 -2.87
C ILE A 81 -0.62 7.30 -2.64
N LEU A 82 0.08 6.94 -3.71
CA LEU A 82 1.47 6.51 -3.68
C LEU A 82 2.37 7.68 -4.08
N ILE A 83 3.37 8.00 -3.27
CA ILE A 83 4.30 9.10 -3.48
C ILE A 83 5.70 8.55 -3.72
N ALA A 84 6.26 8.88 -4.89
CA ALA A 84 7.65 8.62 -5.21
C ALA A 84 8.58 9.41 -4.28
N SER A 85 9.78 8.88 -4.01
CA SER A 85 10.78 9.55 -3.20
C SER A 85 11.20 10.86 -3.85
N GLY A 86 11.09 11.95 -3.12
CA GLY A 86 11.40 13.27 -3.64
C GLY A 86 11.08 14.38 -2.64
N THR A 87 11.41 15.61 -3.02
CA THR A 87 11.14 16.79 -2.21
C THR A 87 9.90 17.51 -2.70
N TYR A 88 8.85 17.55 -1.89
CA TYR A 88 7.59 18.19 -2.20
C TYR A 88 7.40 19.44 -1.36
N ARG A 89 7.28 20.60 -2.01
CA ARG A 89 6.94 21.85 -1.32
C ARG A 89 5.45 21.88 -1.07
N THR A 90 5.04 21.65 0.18
CA THR A 90 3.65 21.75 0.59
C THR A 90 3.50 22.54 1.89
N GLN A 91 2.35 23.19 2.06
CA GLN A 91 1.97 23.92 3.26
C GLN A 91 0.51 23.61 3.56
N ASN A 92 0.17 23.44 4.84
CA ASN A 92 -1.21 23.25 5.31
C ASN A 92 -1.99 22.16 4.55
N VAL A 93 -1.48 20.93 4.55
CA VAL A 93 -2.19 19.78 3.97
C VAL A 93 -3.21 19.27 4.98
N SER A 94 -4.49 19.24 4.58
CA SER A 94 -5.55 18.57 5.34
C SER A 94 -5.86 17.24 4.67
N MET A 95 -5.71 16.15 5.42
CA MET A 95 -6.04 14.81 4.96
C MET A 95 -7.55 14.60 4.92
N LYS A 96 -8.01 13.79 3.97
CA LYS A 96 -9.41 13.41 3.83
C LYS A 96 -9.64 12.06 4.50
N SER A 97 -10.80 11.87 5.11
CA SER A 97 -11.26 10.54 5.52
C SER A 97 -11.26 9.59 4.33
N PHE A 98 -10.94 8.32 4.57
CA PHE A 98 -10.90 7.26 3.55
C PHE A 98 -9.87 7.49 2.42
N VAL A 99 -8.84 8.31 2.69
CA VAL A 99 -7.69 8.47 1.79
C VAL A 99 -6.42 8.13 2.55
N HIS A 100 -5.72 7.10 2.07
CA HIS A 100 -4.46 6.65 2.64
C HIS A 100 -3.28 7.15 1.81
N LEU A 101 -2.17 7.45 2.50
CA LEU A 101 -1.00 8.05 1.90
C LEU A 101 0.23 7.17 2.17
N TYR A 102 0.93 6.79 1.12
CA TYR A 102 2.10 5.93 1.20
C TYR A 102 3.26 6.58 0.46
N GLY A 103 4.35 6.88 1.17
CA GLY A 103 5.55 7.50 0.61
C GLY A 103 6.74 6.56 0.52
N GLY A 104 7.73 6.98 -0.26
CA GLY A 104 9.02 6.30 -0.40
C GLY A 104 9.05 5.33 -1.57
N TYR A 105 8.18 5.45 -2.56
CA TYR A 105 8.26 4.66 -3.78
C TYR A 105 9.40 5.12 -4.67
N ASP A 106 9.91 4.26 -5.54
CA ASP A 106 10.68 4.72 -6.69
C ASP A 106 9.76 5.41 -7.73
N GLU A 107 10.34 5.84 -8.85
CA GLU A 107 9.59 6.47 -9.94
C GLU A 107 8.69 5.49 -10.71
N THR A 108 8.82 4.17 -10.49
CA THR A 108 7.97 3.15 -11.12
C THR A 108 6.75 2.83 -10.26
N PHE A 109 6.78 3.19 -8.97
CA PHE A 109 5.77 2.86 -7.97
C PHE A 109 5.61 1.36 -7.69
N GLU A 110 6.49 0.52 -8.23
CA GLU A 110 6.49 -0.92 -7.98
C GLU A 110 7.24 -1.27 -6.71
N THR A 111 8.31 -0.53 -6.40
CA THR A 111 9.17 -0.78 -5.25
C THR A 111 9.17 0.40 -4.30
N ARG A 112 9.08 0.11 -3.00
CA ARG A 112 9.35 1.10 -1.96
C ARG A 112 10.85 1.10 -1.68
N ASN A 113 11.49 2.24 -1.87
CA ASN A 113 12.91 2.42 -1.55
C ASN A 113 13.11 2.18 -0.05
N PRO A 114 13.96 1.22 0.35
CA PRO A 114 14.33 1.07 1.76
C PRO A 114 15.05 2.35 2.20
N GLU A 115 14.66 2.88 3.36
CA GLU A 115 15.35 4.00 4.01
C GLU A 115 16.81 3.69 4.35
#